data_AF-A0A7N0UEG7-F1
#
_entry.id   AF-A0A7N0UEG7-F1
#
_cell.length_a   1.000
_cell.length_b   1.000
_cell.length_c   1.000
_cell.angle_alpha   90.00
_cell.angle_beta   90.00
_cell.angle_gamma   90.00
#
_symmetry.space_group_name_H-M   'P 1'
#
loop_
_entity.id
_entity.type
_entity.pdbx_description
1 polymer ?
#
loop_
_entity_poly.entity_id
_entity_poly.type
_entity_poly.pdbx_seq_one_letter_code
_entity_poly.pdbx_strand_id
1 'polypeptide(L)'
;MDVVANFMNPISATLRPTLSFSPSSSTFRALCVSALDTDLTPPKIHKRGGLGVKAADAQLKENWLASLSCPSPQPNRLNHEERVAAGSSNLVIGIDPDLSGALAVLRNDTSGCSAEVFDSPTLKVLIGSRVRRRLDAHSIVKLLRSFGAPFGTTAYIEQSTPFPQDGKQGWWAGGFGYGLWIGILVASGFSVTPVPAALWKNEYELSGGRMCKDDSRALASTLFPSMSEHLKRKKDHGRAEALLIAAYGNGIRIKSRVTEARVCDADLELPSRPMPGHTAQASLFLELPESAGAAALV
;
A
#
# COMPACT_ATOMS: atom_id res chain seq x y z
N MET A 1 -16.20 17.24 -61.04
CA MET A 1 -17.60 17.56 -61.39
C MET A 1 -18.28 16.24 -61.66
N ASP A 2 -19.25 15.91 -60.79
CA ASP A 2 -20.37 14.97 -60.93
C ASP A 2 -20.06 13.50 -61.32
N VAL A 3 -19.96 12.59 -60.35
CA VAL A 3 -21.04 11.80 -59.70
C VAL A 3 -21.71 10.82 -60.66
N VAL A 4 -21.22 9.57 -60.64
CA VAL A 4 -21.98 8.37 -60.99
C VAL A 4 -22.32 7.68 -59.67
N ALA A 5 -23.59 7.65 -59.29
CA ALA A 5 -24.08 6.76 -58.25
C ALA A 5 -25.48 6.27 -58.64
N ASN A 6 -25.51 5.01 -59.05
CA ASN A 6 -26.73 4.26 -59.35
C ASN A 6 -27.59 4.09 -58.10
N PHE A 7 -28.89 4.22 -58.34
CA PHE A 7 -30.00 3.77 -57.51
C PHE A 7 -29.86 2.27 -57.16
N MET A 8 -29.83 1.92 -55.87
CA MET A 8 -30.38 0.66 -55.35
C MET A 8 -30.87 0.86 -53.90
N ASN A 9 -32.16 0.61 -53.68
CA ASN A 9 -32.84 0.64 -52.38
C ASN A 9 -32.33 -0.47 -51.43
N PRO A 10 -32.26 -0.22 -50.11
CA PRO A 10 -32.29 -1.29 -49.13
C PRO A 10 -33.71 -1.52 -48.59
N ILE A 11 -34.30 -2.66 -48.94
CA ILE A 11 -35.36 -3.30 -48.16
C ILE A 11 -34.68 -4.05 -47.02
N SER A 12 -34.98 -3.73 -45.76
CA SER A 12 -35.06 -4.77 -44.72
C SER A 12 -35.75 -4.30 -43.42
N ALA A 13 -36.93 -4.90 -43.22
CA ALA A 13 -37.61 -5.29 -41.98
C ALA A 13 -37.23 -4.63 -40.64
N THR A 14 -38.19 -3.87 -40.11
CA THR A 14 -38.30 -3.56 -38.68
C THR A 14 -38.78 -4.80 -37.92
N LEU A 15 -37.86 -5.56 -37.33
CA LEU A 15 -38.20 -6.64 -36.38
C LEU A 15 -38.41 -6.04 -34.99
N ARG A 16 -39.66 -6.06 -34.51
CA ARG A 16 -40.00 -5.84 -33.10
C ARG A 16 -39.99 -7.21 -32.40
N PRO A 17 -39.21 -7.43 -31.32
CA PRO A 17 -39.34 -8.66 -30.56
C PRO A 17 -40.55 -8.54 -29.62
N THR A 18 -41.62 -9.27 -29.93
CA THR A 18 -42.67 -9.61 -28.96
C THR A 18 -42.17 -10.76 -28.10
N LEU A 19 -41.79 -10.46 -26.85
CA LEU A 19 -41.50 -11.48 -25.85
C LEU A 19 -42.82 -12.11 -25.39
N SER A 20 -43.07 -13.35 -25.81
CA SER A 20 -44.08 -14.22 -25.20
C SER A 20 -43.44 -14.95 -24.02
N PHE A 21 -43.94 -14.68 -22.82
CA PHE A 21 -43.54 -15.41 -21.60
C PHE A 21 -44.43 -16.66 -21.47
N SER A 22 -43.83 -17.84 -21.65
CA SER A 22 -44.40 -19.10 -21.18
C SER A 22 -43.97 -19.35 -19.73
N PRO A 23 -44.89 -19.65 -18.80
CA PRO A 23 -44.50 -19.95 -17.42
C PRO A 23 -44.11 -21.42 -17.30
N SER A 24 -42.81 -21.72 -17.36
CA SER A 24 -42.29 -23.00 -16.89
C SER A 24 -41.95 -22.89 -15.40
N SER A 25 -42.72 -23.61 -14.59
CA SER A 25 -42.58 -23.72 -13.14
C SER A 25 -41.21 -24.29 -12.77
N SER A 26 -40.35 -23.45 -12.18
CA SER A 26 -39.18 -23.89 -11.42
C SER A 26 -39.21 -23.17 -10.08
N THR A 27 -39.40 -23.95 -9.03
CA THR A 27 -39.51 -23.53 -7.63
C THR A 27 -38.24 -22.80 -7.18
N PHE A 28 -38.23 -21.47 -7.28
CA PHE A 28 -37.33 -20.64 -6.51
C PHE A 28 -37.90 -20.50 -5.10
N ARG A 29 -37.16 -21.01 -4.10
CA ARG A 29 -37.40 -20.66 -2.69
C ARG A 29 -37.19 -19.15 -2.54
N ALA A 30 -38.28 -18.41 -2.39
CA ALA A 30 -38.25 -17.05 -1.90
C ALA A 30 -37.66 -17.08 -0.49
N LEU A 31 -36.45 -16.52 -0.32
CA LEU A 31 -35.99 -16.10 0.99
C LEU A 31 -36.83 -14.88 1.35
N CYS A 32 -37.86 -15.09 2.16
CA CYS A 32 -38.57 -14.00 2.84
C CYS A 32 -37.55 -13.26 3.70
N VAL A 33 -37.08 -12.11 3.20
CA VAL A 33 -36.50 -11.08 4.07
C VAL A 33 -37.68 -10.50 4.82
N SER A 34 -37.81 -10.86 6.10
CA SER A 34 -38.68 -10.14 7.02
C SER A 34 -38.26 -8.68 6.98
N ALA A 35 -39.13 -7.82 6.43
CA ALA A 35 -38.94 -6.38 6.51
C ALA A 35 -38.89 -6.01 7.99
N LEU A 36 -37.73 -5.56 8.47
CA LEU A 36 -37.68 -4.79 9.70
C LEU A 36 -38.31 -3.43 9.35
N ASP A 37 -39.47 -3.15 9.91
CA ASP A 37 -40.06 -1.80 9.88
C ASP A 37 -39.09 -0.82 10.55
N THR A 38 -38.20 -0.23 9.77
CA THR A 38 -37.57 1.03 10.16
C THR A 38 -38.54 2.13 9.82
N ASP A 39 -39.27 2.57 10.84
CA ASP A 39 -40.12 3.75 10.84
C ASP A 39 -39.34 4.96 10.30
N LEU A 40 -39.61 5.34 9.05
CA LEU A 40 -39.01 6.51 8.38
C LEU A 40 -39.75 7.77 8.81
N THR A 41 -39.69 8.11 10.09
CA THR A 41 -39.98 9.46 10.55
C THR A 41 -38.66 10.22 10.71
N PRO A 42 -38.42 11.32 9.96
CA PRO A 42 -37.19 12.08 10.12
C PRO A 42 -37.17 12.71 11.52
N PRO A 43 -36.17 12.40 12.38
CA PRO A 43 -36.12 12.97 13.71
C PRO A 43 -35.87 14.47 13.59
N LYS A 44 -36.64 15.27 14.35
CA LYS A 44 -36.36 16.69 14.55
C LYS A 44 -34.92 16.83 15.04
N ILE A 45 -34.10 17.60 14.31
CA ILE A 45 -32.69 17.83 14.62
C ILE A 45 -32.60 18.65 15.91
N HIS A 46 -32.60 17.97 17.05
CA HIS A 46 -32.04 18.51 18.27
C HIS A 46 -30.52 18.36 18.17
N LYS A 47 -29.78 19.46 18.34
CA LYS A 47 -28.32 19.46 18.43
C LYS A 47 -27.89 18.58 19.61
N ARG A 48 -27.74 17.27 19.39
CA ARG A 48 -27.09 16.36 20.33
C ARG A 48 -25.63 16.81 20.44
N GLY A 49 -25.17 17.01 21.68
CA GLY A 49 -23.79 17.40 21.96
C GLY A 49 -22.78 16.47 21.28
N GLY A 50 -21.62 17.02 20.92
CA GLY A 50 -20.65 16.39 20.01
C GLY A 50 -20.08 15.03 20.42
N LEU A 51 -20.34 14.54 21.63
CA LEU A 51 -19.96 13.19 22.06
C LEU A 51 -20.85 12.09 21.46
N GLY A 52 -22.15 12.33 21.32
CA GLY A 52 -23.09 11.35 20.76
C GLY A 52 -22.95 11.15 19.25
N VAL A 53 -22.51 12.19 18.53
CA VAL A 53 -22.26 12.12 17.07
C VAL A 53 -21.00 11.29 16.78
N LYS A 54 -19.92 11.46 17.55
CA LYS A 54 -18.68 10.71 17.37
C LYS A 54 -18.84 9.20 17.58
N ALA A 55 -19.65 8.79 18.55
CA ALA A 55 -19.94 7.38 18.79
C ALA A 55 -20.71 6.75 17.61
N ALA A 56 -21.66 7.50 17.02
CA ALA A 56 -22.38 7.05 15.83
C ALA A 56 -21.45 6.95 14.60
N ASP A 57 -20.58 7.94 14.39
CA ASP A 57 -19.61 7.92 13.29
C ASP A 57 -18.62 6.74 13.40
N ALA A 58 -18.17 6.45 14.62
CA ALA A 58 -17.32 5.28 14.89
C ALA A 58 -18.05 3.97 14.56
N GLN A 59 -19.30 3.82 14.98
CA GLN A 59 -20.11 2.64 14.67
C GLN A 59 -20.32 2.45 13.16
N LEU A 60 -20.59 3.54 12.42
CA LEU A 60 -20.75 3.49 10.97
C LEU A 60 -19.45 3.03 10.28
N LYS A 61 -18.30 3.53 10.77
CA LYS A 61 -16.99 3.10 10.28
C LYS A 61 -16.73 1.62 10.57
N GLU A 62 -17.03 1.15 11.78
CA GLU A 62 -16.89 -0.26 12.16
C GLU A 62 -17.77 -1.17 11.31
N ASN A 63 -19.03 -0.79 11.08
CA ASN A 63 -19.95 -1.55 10.23
C ASN A 63 -19.41 -1.69 8.80
N TRP A 64 -18.82 -0.61 8.25
CA TRP A 64 -18.18 -0.68 6.95
C TRP A 64 -16.95 -1.58 6.95
N LEU A 65 -16.05 -1.46 7.94
CA LEU A 65 -14.89 -2.35 8.06
C LEU A 65 -15.29 -3.82 8.22
N ALA A 66 -16.36 -4.09 8.97
CA ALA A 66 -16.92 -5.43 9.12
C ALA A 66 -17.43 -5.98 7.77
N SER A 67 -18.02 -5.13 6.92
CA SER A 67 -18.46 -5.53 5.57
C SER A 67 -17.31 -5.89 4.62
N LEU A 68 -16.08 -5.44 4.92
CA LEU A 68 -14.87 -5.74 4.17
C LEU A 68 -14.10 -6.95 4.72
N SER A 69 -14.57 -7.52 5.83
CA SER A 69 -13.95 -8.68 6.46
C SER A 69 -14.58 -9.95 5.94
N CYS A 70 -13.76 -10.97 5.70
CA CYS A 70 -14.28 -12.24 5.28
C CYS A 70 -14.93 -12.95 6.49
N PRO A 71 -16.20 -13.40 6.43
CA PRO A 71 -16.80 -14.11 7.54
C PRO A 71 -16.05 -15.42 7.75
N SER A 72 -15.39 -15.55 8.91
CA SER A 72 -14.69 -16.77 9.31
C SER A 72 -15.59 -17.98 9.04
N PRO A 73 -15.11 -19.02 8.31
CA PRO A 73 -15.88 -20.22 8.13
C PRO A 73 -16.15 -20.78 9.53
N GLN A 74 -17.43 -20.95 9.84
CA GLN A 74 -17.92 -21.41 11.15
C GLN A 74 -16.98 -22.48 11.74
N PRO A 75 -16.59 -22.38 13.01
CA PRO A 75 -15.56 -23.22 13.63
C PRO A 75 -15.89 -24.73 13.69
N ASN A 76 -17.05 -25.15 13.20
CA ASN A 76 -17.57 -26.52 13.30
C ASN A 76 -17.22 -27.46 12.13
N ARG A 77 -16.28 -27.11 11.23
CA ARG A 77 -15.95 -27.99 10.08
C ARG A 77 -14.48 -28.17 9.75
N LEU A 78 -13.54 -27.69 10.57
CA LEU A 78 -12.12 -27.96 10.35
C LEU A 78 -11.54 -28.66 11.57
N ASN A 79 -11.07 -29.89 11.35
CA ASN A 79 -10.43 -30.70 12.38
C ASN A 79 -9.16 -29.98 12.87
N HIS A 80 -8.87 -30.12 14.17
CA HIS A 80 -7.72 -29.49 14.83
C HIS A 80 -6.38 -29.80 14.14
N GLU A 81 -6.30 -30.91 13.39
CA GLU A 81 -5.12 -31.34 12.64
C GLU A 81 -4.84 -30.51 11.36
N GLU A 82 -5.85 -29.97 10.67
CA GLU A 82 -5.64 -29.11 9.49
C GLU A 82 -5.14 -27.71 9.84
N ARG A 83 -5.45 -27.21 11.04
CA ARG A 83 -4.89 -25.95 11.58
C ARG A 83 -3.41 -26.06 11.95
N VAL A 84 -2.90 -27.28 12.12
CA VAL A 84 -1.51 -27.56 12.53
C VAL A 84 -0.66 -28.00 11.33
N ALA A 85 -1.26 -28.57 10.27
CA ALA A 85 -0.57 -29.01 9.05
C ALA A 85 -0.27 -27.87 8.05
N ALA A 86 -1.01 -26.76 8.09
CA ALA A 86 -0.63 -25.54 7.39
C ALA A 86 0.47 -24.85 8.21
N GLY A 87 1.73 -25.12 7.88
CA GLY A 87 2.88 -24.44 8.50
C GLY A 87 2.58 -22.95 8.66
N SER A 88 2.71 -22.46 9.89
CA SER A 88 2.21 -21.20 10.45
C SER A 88 2.84 -19.95 9.82
N SER A 89 2.78 -19.87 8.49
CA SER A 89 3.24 -18.75 7.72
C SER A 89 2.14 -17.70 7.69
N ASN A 90 2.37 -16.61 8.42
CA ASN A 90 1.43 -15.50 8.43
C ASN A 90 1.67 -14.67 7.17
N LEU A 91 0.72 -14.72 6.24
CA LEU A 91 0.77 -13.97 4.99
C LEU A 91 0.10 -12.62 5.19
N VAL A 92 0.78 -11.54 4.79
CA VAL A 92 0.23 -10.18 4.76
C VAL A 92 0.31 -9.63 3.35
N ILE A 93 -0.77 -9.01 2.88
CA ILE A 93 -0.82 -8.37 1.56
C ILE A 93 -0.83 -6.85 1.73
N GLY A 94 -0.05 -6.13 0.92
CA GLY A 94 -0.10 -4.67 0.79
C GLY A 94 -0.39 -4.25 -0.64
N ILE A 95 -1.27 -3.26 -0.85
CA ILE A 95 -1.74 -2.85 -2.18
C ILE A 95 -1.70 -1.33 -2.33
N ASP A 96 -0.97 -0.88 -3.34
CA ASP A 96 -1.17 0.42 -3.97
C ASP A 96 -2.19 0.23 -5.13
N PRO A 97 -3.42 0.76 -5.00
CA PRO A 97 -4.51 0.47 -5.91
C PRO A 97 -4.42 1.17 -7.27
N ASP A 98 -3.44 2.06 -7.47
CA ASP A 98 -3.32 2.85 -8.69
C ASP A 98 -2.94 2.00 -9.92
N LEU A 99 -3.16 2.56 -11.11
CA LEU A 99 -2.80 1.89 -12.38
C LEU A 99 -1.31 1.62 -12.51
N SER A 100 -0.46 2.39 -11.84
CA SER A 100 0.99 2.18 -11.76
C SER A 100 1.42 1.69 -10.37
N GLY A 101 0.46 1.28 -9.56
CA GLY A 101 0.67 0.66 -8.26
C GLY A 101 1.12 -0.78 -8.37
N ALA A 102 1.07 -1.48 -7.25
CA ALA A 102 1.53 -2.84 -7.11
C ALA A 102 0.79 -3.58 -5.98
N LEU A 103 1.00 -4.90 -5.94
CA LEU A 103 0.64 -5.77 -4.85
C LEU A 103 1.92 -6.39 -4.28
N ALA A 104 2.10 -6.30 -2.97
CA ALA A 104 3.17 -6.94 -2.22
C ALA A 104 2.63 -8.08 -1.35
N VAL A 105 3.43 -9.13 -1.21
CA VAL A 105 3.16 -10.28 -0.34
C VAL A 105 4.32 -10.41 0.63
N LEU A 106 4.01 -10.39 1.93
CA LEU A 106 4.95 -10.73 2.99
C LEU A 106 4.60 -12.10 3.55
N ARG A 107 5.58 -13.01 3.61
CA ARG A 107 5.42 -14.31 4.29
C ARG A 107 6.36 -14.33 5.48
N ASN A 108 5.77 -14.37 6.66
CA ASN A 108 6.51 -14.58 7.90
C ASN A 108 6.60 -16.07 8.18
N ASP A 109 7.81 -16.61 8.30
CA ASP A 109 8.06 -17.98 8.73
C ASP A 109 9.05 -18.00 9.92
N THR A 110 9.48 -19.18 10.33
CA THR A 110 10.44 -19.33 11.45
C THR A 110 11.84 -18.80 11.12
N SER A 111 12.17 -18.63 9.85
CA SER A 111 13.47 -18.16 9.35
C SER A 111 13.51 -16.65 9.06
N GLY A 112 12.36 -15.99 8.96
CA GLY A 112 12.26 -14.55 8.81
C GLY A 112 11.02 -14.11 8.03
N CYS A 113 11.09 -12.90 7.48
CA CYS A 113 10.06 -12.35 6.60
C CYS A 113 10.60 -12.29 5.17
N SER A 114 9.98 -13.05 4.27
CA SER A 114 10.25 -12.94 2.83
C SER A 114 9.22 -12.03 2.17
N ALA A 115 9.65 -11.32 1.13
CA ALA A 115 8.84 -10.34 0.41
C ALA A 115 8.85 -10.62 -1.09
N GLU A 116 7.68 -10.52 -1.70
CA GLU A 116 7.47 -10.55 -3.15
C GLU A 116 6.63 -9.34 -3.56
N VAL A 117 6.85 -8.81 -4.78
CA VAL A 117 6.09 -7.66 -5.28
C VAL A 117 5.78 -7.79 -6.77
N PHE A 118 4.56 -7.43 -7.13
CA PHE A 118 4.00 -7.58 -8.47
C PHE A 118 3.36 -6.27 -8.91
N ASP A 119 3.70 -5.76 -10.10
CA ASP A 119 3.01 -4.60 -10.67
C ASP A 119 1.52 -4.92 -10.86
N SER A 120 0.65 -3.92 -10.65
CA SER A 120 -0.79 -4.08 -10.90
C SER A 120 -1.04 -4.53 -12.35
N PRO A 121 -1.68 -5.71 -12.57
CA PRO A 121 -2.03 -6.17 -13.91
C PRO A 121 -2.93 -5.15 -14.61
N THR A 122 -2.55 -4.74 -15.82
CA THR A 122 -3.32 -3.76 -16.61
C THR A 122 -3.40 -4.16 -18.07
N LEU A 123 -4.47 -3.73 -18.72
CA LEU A 123 -4.70 -3.88 -20.14
C LEU A 123 -5.07 -2.55 -20.79
N LYS A 124 -4.95 -2.47 -22.11
CA LYS A 124 -5.35 -1.30 -22.91
C LYS A 124 -6.80 -1.46 -23.36
N VAL A 125 -7.61 -0.44 -23.15
CA VAL A 125 -9.02 -0.37 -23.55
C VAL A 125 -9.23 0.88 -24.40
N LEU A 126 -10.01 0.75 -25.47
CA LEU A 126 -10.48 1.90 -26.24
C LEU A 126 -11.70 2.53 -25.55
N ILE A 127 -11.60 3.79 -25.12
CA ILE A 127 -12.69 4.54 -24.51
C ILE A 127 -12.93 5.79 -25.37
N GLY A 128 -14.04 5.76 -26.12
CA GLY A 128 -14.26 6.70 -27.22
C GLY A 128 -13.17 6.53 -28.27
N SER A 129 -12.43 7.59 -28.57
CA SER A 129 -11.31 7.58 -29.53
C SER A 129 -9.93 7.38 -28.88
N ARG A 130 -9.84 7.26 -27.55
CA ARG A 130 -8.55 7.21 -26.83
C ARG A 130 -8.30 5.84 -26.22
N VAL A 131 -7.09 5.32 -26.45
CA VAL A 131 -6.60 4.12 -25.75
C VAL A 131 -6.19 4.50 -24.33
N ARG A 132 -6.75 3.82 -23.33
CA ARG A 132 -6.51 4.05 -21.91
C ARG A 132 -6.11 2.74 -21.23
N ARG A 133 -5.34 2.84 -20.13
CA ARG A 133 -5.03 1.69 -19.27
C ARG A 133 -6.16 1.47 -18.26
N ARG A 134 -6.49 0.20 -18.02
CA ARG A 134 -7.41 -0.25 -16.96
C ARG A 134 -6.80 -1.47 -16.27
N LEU A 135 -7.16 -1.66 -15.00
CA LEU A 135 -6.82 -2.88 -14.27
C LEU A 135 -7.42 -4.10 -14.98
N ASP A 136 -6.65 -5.18 -15.04
CA ASP A 136 -7.08 -6.47 -15.56
C ASP A 136 -7.55 -7.34 -14.40
N ALA A 137 -8.88 -7.35 -14.18
CA ALA A 137 -9.51 -8.11 -13.11
C ALA A 137 -9.19 -9.61 -13.18
N HIS A 138 -9.13 -10.19 -14.38
CA HIS A 138 -8.85 -11.62 -14.55
C HIS A 138 -7.43 -11.96 -14.09
N SER A 139 -6.46 -11.17 -14.54
CA SER A 139 -5.07 -11.35 -14.15
C SER A 139 -4.84 -11.09 -12.66
N ILE A 140 -5.55 -10.13 -12.04
CA ILE A 140 -5.51 -9.91 -10.59
C ILE A 140 -6.01 -11.14 -9.83
N VAL A 141 -7.17 -11.70 -10.21
CA VAL A 141 -7.72 -12.91 -9.55
C VAL A 141 -6.77 -14.10 -9.69
N LYS A 142 -6.17 -14.29 -10.87
CA LYS A 142 -5.19 -15.37 -11.10
C LYS A 142 -3.94 -15.18 -10.23
N LEU A 143 -3.45 -13.94 -10.12
CA LEU A 143 -2.31 -13.60 -9.28
C LEU A 143 -2.59 -13.90 -7.80
N LEU A 144 -3.71 -13.43 -7.26
CA LEU A 144 -4.11 -13.69 -5.86
C LEU A 144 -4.21 -15.19 -5.56
N ARG A 145 -4.80 -15.98 -6.46
CA ARG A 145 -4.90 -17.44 -6.30
C ARG A 145 -3.53 -18.13 -6.28
N SER A 146 -2.55 -17.59 -7.01
CA SER A 146 -1.21 -18.20 -7.08
C SER A 146 -0.46 -18.15 -5.75
N PHE A 147 -0.85 -17.27 -4.82
CA PHE A 147 -0.21 -17.15 -3.52
C PHE A 147 -0.57 -18.27 -2.54
N GLY A 148 -1.68 -19.00 -2.77
CA GLY A 148 -2.16 -20.00 -1.83
C GLY A 148 -2.44 -19.42 -0.43
N ALA A 149 -2.88 -18.17 -0.37
CA ALA A 149 -3.14 -17.49 0.90
C ALA A 149 -4.31 -18.15 1.66
N PRO A 150 -4.19 -18.38 2.97
CA PRO A 150 -5.30 -18.86 3.78
C PRO A 150 -6.52 -17.93 3.71
N PHE A 151 -7.71 -18.52 3.87
CA PHE A 151 -8.93 -17.74 3.96
C PHE A 151 -8.88 -16.79 5.16
N GLY A 152 -9.32 -15.56 4.97
CA GLY A 152 -9.27 -14.52 5.99
C GLY A 152 -7.91 -13.82 6.12
N THR A 153 -6.91 -14.14 5.29
CA THR A 153 -5.67 -13.35 5.19
C THR A 153 -6.01 -11.86 5.00
N THR A 154 -5.31 -11.01 5.74
CA THR A 154 -5.53 -9.56 5.71
C THR A 154 -4.78 -8.92 4.55
N ALA A 155 -5.50 -8.14 3.74
CA ALA A 155 -4.97 -7.28 2.71
C ALA A 155 -5.12 -5.81 3.11
N TYR A 156 -3.99 -5.14 3.29
CA TYR A 156 -3.92 -3.71 3.55
C TYR A 156 -3.86 -2.97 2.22
N ILE A 157 -4.76 -2.01 2.03
CA ILE A 157 -4.89 -1.27 0.77
C ILE A 157 -4.86 0.23 1.07
N GLU A 158 -4.08 1.00 0.30
CA GLU A 158 -4.15 2.46 0.43
C GLU A 158 -5.57 2.95 0.15
N GLN A 159 -6.11 3.72 1.10
CA GLN A 159 -7.43 4.31 0.95
C GLN A 159 -7.37 5.41 -0.12
N SER A 160 -8.11 5.22 -1.20
CA SER A 160 -8.20 6.22 -2.27
C SER A 160 -8.87 7.50 -1.78
N THR A 161 -8.20 8.63 -2.02
CA THR A 161 -8.74 9.97 -1.80
C THR A 161 -8.66 10.77 -3.09
N PRO A 162 -9.77 11.39 -3.56
CA PRO A 162 -9.73 12.23 -4.75
C PRO A 162 -8.70 13.35 -4.61
N PHE A 163 -7.80 13.47 -5.59
CA PHE A 163 -6.80 14.52 -5.60
C PHE A 163 -7.41 15.81 -6.19
N PRO A 164 -7.37 16.97 -5.49
CA PRO A 164 -8.07 18.18 -5.95
C PRO A 164 -7.69 18.66 -7.35
N GLN A 165 -6.45 18.41 -7.77
CA GLN A 165 -5.93 18.81 -9.08
C GLN A 165 -6.35 17.86 -10.21
N ASP A 166 -6.90 16.69 -9.89
CA ASP A 166 -7.40 15.76 -10.89
C ASP A 166 -8.76 16.20 -11.43
N GLY A 167 -8.95 15.98 -12.74
CA GLY A 167 -10.28 16.13 -13.36
C GLY A 167 -11.23 14.99 -12.99
N LYS A 168 -12.52 15.16 -13.31
CA LYS A 168 -13.60 14.16 -13.06
C LYS A 168 -13.25 12.73 -13.47
N GLN A 169 -12.52 12.58 -14.58
CA GLN A 169 -12.09 11.27 -15.09
C GLN A 169 -10.98 10.63 -14.25
N GLY A 170 -10.12 11.42 -13.61
CA GLY A 170 -9.13 10.94 -12.66
C GLY A 170 -9.80 10.42 -11.40
N TRP A 171 -10.75 11.19 -10.84
CA TRP A 171 -11.53 10.77 -9.67
C TRP A 171 -12.31 9.48 -9.92
N TRP A 172 -12.99 9.39 -11.08
CA TRP A 172 -13.68 8.16 -11.46
C TRP A 172 -12.72 6.98 -11.59
N ALA A 173 -11.55 7.18 -12.22
CA ALA A 173 -10.59 6.11 -12.43
C ALA A 173 -9.97 5.62 -11.10
N GLY A 174 -9.65 6.54 -10.18
CA GLY A 174 -9.14 6.21 -8.85
C GLY A 174 -10.19 5.44 -8.04
N GLY A 175 -11.43 5.94 -7.99
CA GLY A 175 -12.53 5.24 -7.32
C GLY A 175 -12.84 3.87 -7.92
N PHE A 176 -12.82 3.75 -9.25
CA PHE A 176 -12.99 2.47 -9.94
C PHE A 176 -11.88 1.48 -9.58
N GLY A 177 -10.61 1.91 -9.59
CA GLY A 177 -9.48 1.05 -9.24
C GLY A 177 -9.56 0.55 -7.80
N TYR A 178 -9.82 1.45 -6.86
CA TYR A 178 -9.98 1.13 -5.45
C TYR A 178 -11.14 0.16 -5.18
N GLY A 179 -12.32 0.42 -5.76
CA GLY A 179 -13.48 -0.46 -5.63
C GLY A 179 -13.27 -1.82 -6.27
N LEU A 180 -12.58 -1.90 -7.41
CA LEU A 180 -12.26 -3.17 -8.08
C LEU A 180 -11.35 -4.03 -7.22
N TRP A 181 -10.29 -3.44 -6.63
CA TRP A 181 -9.42 -4.16 -5.70
C TRP A 181 -10.18 -4.70 -4.49
N ILE A 182 -10.97 -3.85 -3.81
CA ILE A 182 -11.78 -4.28 -2.67
C ILE A 182 -12.70 -5.44 -3.06
N GLY A 183 -13.46 -5.29 -4.15
CA GLY A 183 -14.41 -6.30 -4.59
C GLY A 183 -13.73 -7.64 -4.90
N ILE A 184 -12.59 -7.61 -5.60
CA ILE A 184 -11.83 -8.83 -5.91
C ILE A 184 -11.28 -9.49 -4.64
N LEU A 185 -10.71 -8.72 -3.72
CA LEU A 185 -10.12 -9.25 -2.48
C LEU A 185 -11.18 -9.92 -1.61
N VAL A 186 -12.29 -9.22 -1.32
CA VAL A 186 -13.38 -9.75 -0.51
C VAL A 186 -13.98 -11.00 -1.16
N ALA A 187 -14.26 -10.95 -2.47
CA ALA A 187 -14.78 -12.10 -3.21
C ALA A 187 -13.79 -13.28 -3.31
N SER A 188 -12.50 -13.03 -3.13
CA SER A 188 -11.44 -14.05 -3.10
C SER A 188 -11.16 -14.58 -1.69
N GLY A 189 -11.91 -14.14 -0.68
CA GLY A 189 -11.82 -14.65 0.69
C GLY A 189 -10.82 -13.91 1.60
N PHE A 190 -10.32 -12.75 1.18
CA PHE A 190 -9.44 -11.90 2.00
C PHE A 190 -10.26 -10.97 2.90
N SER A 191 -9.70 -10.63 4.05
CA SER A 191 -10.19 -9.51 4.86
C SER A 191 -9.47 -8.24 4.44
N VAL A 192 -10.19 -7.17 4.13
CA VAL A 192 -9.57 -5.95 3.61
C VAL A 192 -9.52 -4.86 4.67
N THR A 193 -8.34 -4.28 4.87
CA THR A 193 -8.10 -3.15 5.77
C THR A 193 -7.64 -1.93 4.99
N PRO A 194 -8.53 -0.95 4.77
CA PRO A 194 -8.16 0.33 4.18
C PRO A 194 -7.25 1.16 5.09
N VAL A 195 -6.14 1.64 4.53
CA VAL A 195 -5.12 2.42 5.25
C VAL A 195 -4.98 3.80 4.61
N PRO A 196 -5.33 4.89 5.30
CA PRO A 196 -5.04 6.24 4.83
C PRO A 196 -3.54 6.45 4.57
N ALA A 197 -3.22 7.09 3.44
CA ALA A 197 -1.83 7.39 3.05
C ALA A 197 -1.04 8.08 4.15
N ALA A 198 -1.67 9.05 4.83
CA ALA A 198 -1.06 9.80 5.91
C ALA A 198 -0.63 8.89 7.08
N LEU A 199 -1.38 7.83 7.41
CA LEU A 199 -1.05 6.98 8.55
C LEU A 199 0.23 6.19 8.31
N TRP A 200 0.30 5.45 7.21
CA TRP A 200 1.47 4.62 6.92
C TRP A 200 2.69 5.48 6.56
N LYS A 201 2.50 6.63 5.90
CA LYS A 201 3.60 7.56 5.58
C LYS A 201 4.18 8.21 6.84
N ASN A 202 3.34 8.58 7.82
CA ASN A 202 3.81 9.13 9.09
C ASN A 202 4.61 8.09 9.90
N GLU A 203 4.17 6.83 9.96
CA GLU A 203 4.88 5.74 10.65
C GLU A 203 6.30 5.55 10.12
N TYR A 204 6.48 5.81 8.82
CA TYR A 204 7.74 5.63 8.12
C TYR A 204 8.53 6.91 7.89
N GLU A 205 8.16 8.01 8.55
CA GLU A 205 8.81 9.32 8.40
C GLU A 205 8.83 9.84 6.94
N LEU A 206 7.92 9.34 6.11
CA LEU A 206 7.71 9.75 4.71
C LEU A 206 6.70 10.89 4.58
N SER A 207 6.39 11.55 5.70
CA SER A 207 5.47 12.66 5.79
C SER A 207 6.20 14.01 5.76
N GLY A 208 5.77 14.92 4.88
CA GLY A 208 6.27 16.30 4.84
C GLY A 208 6.64 16.77 3.43
N GLY A 209 6.64 18.09 3.22
CA GLY A 209 6.80 18.69 1.88
C GLY A 209 8.15 18.44 1.18
N ARG A 210 9.13 17.87 1.88
CA ARG A 210 10.44 17.47 1.31
C ARG A 210 10.48 16.02 0.85
N MET A 211 9.50 15.21 1.25
CA MET A 211 9.46 13.78 0.90
C MET A 211 8.85 13.58 -0.49
N CYS A 212 9.45 12.70 -1.27
CA CYS A 212 9.07 12.40 -2.64
C CYS A 212 9.00 10.88 -2.86
N LYS A 213 8.57 10.49 -4.07
CA LYS A 213 8.46 9.08 -4.47
C LYS A 213 9.79 8.32 -4.43
N ASP A 214 10.92 9.03 -4.39
CA ASP A 214 12.24 8.41 -4.30
C ASP A 214 12.55 7.91 -2.87
N ASP A 215 12.01 8.60 -1.85
CA ASP A 215 12.22 8.25 -0.44
C ASP A 215 11.53 6.93 -0.09
N SER A 216 10.31 6.71 -0.59
CA SER A 216 9.61 5.42 -0.43
C SER A 216 10.43 4.25 -0.99
N ARG A 217 11.07 4.43 -2.16
CA ARG A 217 11.90 3.37 -2.77
C ARG A 217 13.17 3.11 -1.96
N ALA A 218 13.83 4.16 -1.48
CA ALA A 218 15.01 4.03 -0.64
C ALA A 218 14.69 3.31 0.67
N LEU A 219 13.58 3.69 1.33
CA LEU A 219 13.15 3.05 2.56
C LEU A 219 12.74 1.58 2.34
N ALA A 220 11.93 1.30 1.31
CA ALA A 220 11.53 -0.07 1.00
C ALA A 220 12.75 -0.97 0.69
N SER A 221 13.77 -0.45 0.01
CA SER A 221 15.02 -1.18 -0.23
C SER A 221 15.80 -1.45 1.06
N THR A 222 15.71 -0.54 2.03
CA THR A 222 16.32 -0.71 3.36
C THR A 222 15.59 -1.77 4.19
N LEU A 223 14.26 -1.76 4.17
CA LEU A 223 13.45 -2.73 4.91
C LEU A 223 13.47 -4.13 4.28
N PHE A 224 13.56 -4.19 2.94
CA PHE A 224 13.55 -5.42 2.17
C PHE A 224 14.77 -5.48 1.23
N PRO A 225 15.98 -5.76 1.75
CA PRO A 225 17.20 -5.75 0.94
C PRO A 225 17.14 -6.65 -0.30
N SER A 226 16.46 -7.80 -0.21
CA SER A 226 16.24 -8.73 -1.33
C SER A 226 15.44 -8.12 -2.48
N MET A 227 14.61 -7.09 -2.22
CA MET A 227 13.80 -6.40 -3.21
C MET A 227 14.49 -5.19 -3.85
N SER A 228 15.70 -4.81 -3.40
CA SER A 228 16.38 -3.59 -3.86
C SER A 228 16.53 -3.52 -5.38
N GLU A 229 16.84 -4.64 -6.04
CA GLU A 229 16.94 -4.74 -7.51
C GLU A 229 15.62 -4.40 -8.22
N HIS A 230 14.48 -4.73 -7.59
CA HIS A 230 13.15 -4.48 -8.12
C HIS A 230 12.65 -3.04 -7.89
N LEU A 231 13.41 -2.21 -7.16
CA LEU A 231 13.06 -0.86 -6.73
C LEU A 231 13.98 0.25 -7.29
N LYS A 232 14.90 -0.10 -8.20
CA LYS A 232 15.93 0.83 -8.72
C LYS A 232 15.37 2.00 -9.53
N ARG A 233 14.28 1.81 -10.28
CA ARG A 233 13.83 2.81 -11.27
C ARG A 233 12.78 3.71 -10.66
N LYS A 234 12.68 4.95 -11.16
CA LYS A 234 11.63 5.91 -10.74
C LYS A 234 10.20 5.39 -10.89
N LYS A 235 9.96 4.52 -11.88
CA LYS A 235 8.65 3.91 -12.10
C LYS A 235 8.28 2.82 -11.10
N ASP A 236 9.23 2.34 -10.29
CA ASP A 236 9.02 1.27 -9.31
C ASP A 236 8.50 1.83 -7.96
N HIS A 237 8.01 3.07 -7.92
CA HIS A 237 7.46 3.67 -6.70
C HIS A 237 6.21 2.94 -6.21
N GLY A 238 5.32 2.49 -7.11
CA GLY A 238 4.14 1.72 -6.70
C GLY A 238 4.49 0.40 -6.01
N ARG A 239 5.58 -0.25 -6.44
CA ARG A 239 6.14 -1.44 -5.76
C ARG A 239 6.60 -1.11 -4.35
N ALA A 240 7.30 0.01 -4.19
CA ALA A 240 7.74 0.48 -2.88
C ALA A 240 6.57 0.82 -1.97
N GLU A 241 5.55 1.54 -2.46
CA GLU A 241 4.36 1.88 -1.67
C GLU A 241 3.62 0.61 -1.24
N ALA A 242 3.42 -0.37 -2.14
CA ALA A 242 2.80 -1.66 -1.80
C ALA A 242 3.58 -2.43 -0.71
N LEU A 243 4.92 -2.49 -0.82
CA LEU A 243 5.79 -3.11 0.19
C LEU A 243 5.67 -2.41 1.55
N LEU A 244 5.67 -1.08 1.57
CA LEU A 244 5.56 -0.30 2.80
C LEU A 244 4.16 -0.42 3.43
N ILE A 245 3.09 -0.49 2.63
CA ILE A 245 1.74 -0.75 3.13
C ILE A 245 1.66 -2.16 3.75
N ALA A 246 2.26 -3.17 3.12
CA ALA A 246 2.34 -4.51 3.70
C ALA A 246 3.15 -4.51 5.00
N ALA A 247 4.29 -3.81 5.01
CA ALA A 247 5.16 -3.66 6.18
C ALA A 247 4.42 -3.01 7.35
N TYR A 248 3.63 -1.96 7.06
CA TYR A 248 2.80 -1.26 8.03
C TYR A 248 1.78 -2.21 8.66
N GLY A 249 1.05 -2.96 7.82
CA GLY A 249 0.08 -3.95 8.27
C GLY A 249 0.69 -5.14 9.02
N ASN A 250 1.94 -5.48 8.73
CA ASN A 250 2.71 -6.51 9.41
C ASN A 250 3.37 -6.02 10.71
N GLY A 251 3.37 -4.69 10.97
CA GLY A 251 4.00 -4.09 12.15
C GLY A 251 5.53 -3.96 12.08
N ILE A 252 6.12 -3.97 10.87
CA ILE A 252 7.57 -3.78 10.68
C ILE A 252 7.92 -2.31 10.94
N ARG A 253 8.87 -2.08 11.85
CA ARG A 253 9.33 -0.73 12.24
C ARG A 253 10.70 -0.41 11.66
N ILE A 254 10.97 0.89 11.46
CA ILE A 254 12.31 1.38 11.14
C ILE A 254 13.20 1.11 12.36
N LYS A 255 14.32 0.41 12.14
CA LYS A 255 15.35 0.29 13.18
C LYS A 255 15.94 1.69 13.39
N SER A 256 15.71 2.26 14.57
CA SER A 256 16.38 3.50 14.97
C SER A 256 17.88 3.32 14.73
N ARG A 257 18.51 4.24 14.01
CA ARG A 257 19.97 4.31 14.04
C ARG A 257 20.33 4.58 15.50
N VAL A 258 20.86 3.57 16.20
CA VAL A 258 21.61 3.84 17.42
C VAL A 258 22.69 4.83 16.97
N THR A 259 22.60 6.07 17.43
CA THR A 259 23.71 7.00 17.38
C THR A 259 24.81 6.37 18.23
N GLU A 260 25.65 5.55 17.63
CA GLU A 260 26.98 5.28 18.15
C GLU A 260 27.77 6.60 18.05
N ALA A 261 27.51 7.48 19.01
CA ALA A 261 28.53 8.40 19.46
C ALA A 261 29.64 7.52 20.05
N ARG A 262 30.61 7.14 19.21
CA ARG A 262 31.94 6.78 19.70
C ARG A 262 32.49 8.02 20.38
N VAL A 263 32.24 8.14 21.68
CA VAL A 263 33.15 8.86 22.56
C VAL A 263 34.38 7.97 22.65
N CYS A 264 35.31 8.15 21.71
CA CYS A 264 36.69 7.87 22.00
C CYS A 264 37.17 9.06 22.83
N ASP A 265 37.26 8.91 24.14
CA ASP A 265 38.27 9.65 24.89
C ASP A 265 38.69 8.85 26.12
N ALA A 266 39.91 8.34 25.96
CA ALA A 266 40.91 7.88 26.89
C ALA A 266 40.59 7.95 28.40
N ASP A 267 40.70 6.78 29.02
CA ASP A 267 41.15 6.62 30.40
C ASP A 267 42.45 7.41 30.62
N LEU A 268 42.34 8.54 31.31
CA LEU A 268 43.47 9.29 31.84
C LEU A 268 43.69 8.84 33.29
N GLU A 269 44.28 7.65 33.44
CA GLU A 269 44.91 7.25 34.70
C GLU A 269 46.04 8.24 34.99
N LEU A 270 45.89 8.98 36.09
CA LEU A 270 46.93 9.79 36.72
C LEU A 270 47.89 8.89 37.51
N PRO A 271 49.19 8.84 37.19
CA PRO A 271 50.19 8.44 38.16
C PRO A 271 50.77 9.69 38.83
N SER A 272 50.69 9.67 40.16
CA SER A 272 51.31 10.56 41.13
C SER A 272 52.76 10.95 40.79
N ARG A 273 53.05 12.26 40.87
CA ARG A 273 54.41 12.83 40.90
C ARG A 273 55.23 12.23 42.05
N PRO A 274 56.54 12.06 41.82
CA PRO A 274 57.49 12.75 42.68
C PRO A 274 58.55 13.53 41.86
N MET A 275 58.85 14.74 42.31
CA MET A 275 60.12 15.47 42.07
C MET A 275 61.00 15.27 43.33
N PRO A 276 62.30 15.63 43.39
CA PRO A 276 63.20 16.24 42.38
C PRO A 276 64.58 15.54 42.29
N GLY A 277 65.44 15.96 41.35
CA GLY A 277 66.86 15.61 41.45
C GLY A 277 67.73 15.94 40.23
N HIS A 278 68.45 17.06 40.34
CA HIS A 278 69.82 17.30 39.88
C HIS A 278 70.27 17.10 38.41
N THR A 279 70.84 18.22 37.93
CA THR A 279 72.12 18.35 37.19
C THR A 279 72.22 17.95 35.72
N ALA A 280 72.43 19.01 34.94
CA ALA A 280 73.63 19.28 34.14
C ALA A 280 73.66 18.86 32.66
N GLN A 281 74.12 19.85 31.90
CA GLN A 281 74.83 19.80 30.62
C GLN A 281 74.04 19.37 29.38
N ALA A 282 74.37 19.80 28.18
CA ALA A 282 75.03 20.99 27.61
C ALA A 282 75.08 20.70 26.10
N SER A 283 75.25 21.76 25.33
CA SER A 283 75.79 21.77 23.97
C SER A 283 74.80 21.42 22.85
N LEU A 284 74.42 22.40 22.02
CA LEU A 284 75.18 23.08 20.94
C LEU A 284 74.89 22.36 19.62
N PHE A 285 74.14 22.99 18.72
CA PHE A 285 74.75 23.52 17.50
C PHE A 285 73.82 24.51 16.78
N LEU A 286 74.44 25.59 16.33
CA LEU A 286 73.91 26.70 15.54
C LEU A 286 73.58 26.26 14.11
N GLU A 287 72.60 26.89 13.47
CA GLU A 287 72.84 27.89 12.41
C GLU A 287 71.50 28.44 11.85
N LEU A 288 71.36 29.76 11.98
CA LEU A 288 70.57 30.67 11.12
C LEU A 288 71.53 31.23 10.03
N PRO A 289 71.13 32.13 9.10
CA PRO A 289 69.81 32.60 8.63
C PRO A 289 69.68 32.35 7.09
N GLU A 290 68.73 32.82 6.28
CA GLU A 290 68.30 34.20 6.03
C GLU A 290 67.26 34.29 4.88
N SER A 291 66.44 35.34 4.95
CA SER A 291 65.75 36.08 3.87
C SER A 291 64.58 35.38 3.13
N ALA A 292 63.34 35.85 3.27
CA ALA A 292 62.71 37.03 2.64
C ALA A 292 62.12 36.72 1.26
N GLY A 293 60.81 36.98 1.09
CA GLY A 293 60.18 36.93 -0.23
C GLY A 293 58.66 36.87 -0.18
N ALA A 294 58.04 38.04 -0.30
CA ALA A 294 56.61 38.31 -0.26
C ALA A 294 55.80 37.86 -1.49
N ALA A 295 54.48 38.04 -1.35
CA ALA A 295 53.42 38.23 -2.37
C ALA A 295 52.83 36.95 -2.98
N ALA A 296 51.58 36.58 -2.67
CA ALA A 296 50.31 37.22 -3.05
C ALA A 296 50.02 37.12 -4.56
N LEU A 297 48.99 36.37 -4.94
CA LEU A 297 47.82 36.89 -5.65
C LEU A 297 46.75 35.79 -5.79
N VAL A 298 45.53 36.17 -5.38
CA VAL A 298 44.21 35.97 -6.01
C VAL A 298 43.99 34.70 -6.84
#